data_AF-A0A958BMI6-F1
#
_entry.id   AF-A0A958BMI6-F1
#
_cell.length_a   1.000
_cell.length_b   1.000
_cell.length_c   1.000
_cell.angle_alpha   90.00
_cell.angle_beta   90.00
_cell.angle_gamma   90.00
#
_symmetry.space_group_name_H-M   'P 1'
#
loop_
_entity.id
_entity.type
_entity.pdbx_description
1 polymer ?
#
loop_
_entity_poly.entity_id
_entity_poly.type
_entity_poly.pdbx_seq_one_letter_code
_entity_poly.pdbx_strand_id
1 'polypeptide(L)'
;LESLAQAPACHMIYIESSAKARVSEIMGSFGDSAVLTVSEIEGFATSGGMVEFNDDGRGVRLTINQKTAQDAGFKISSKLLRVATIVGQ
;
A
#
# COMPACT_ATOMS: atom_id res chain seq x y z
N LEU A 1 11.65 22.35 -5.21
CA LEU A 1 10.65 21.28 -5.47
C LEU A 1 10.63 21.09 -6.97
N GLU A 2 11.69 20.47 -7.49
CA GLU A 2 11.81 20.18 -8.92
C GLU A 2 10.74 19.16 -9.30
N SER A 3 9.84 19.61 -10.17
CA SER A 3 9.05 18.83 -11.13
C SER A 3 8.92 17.33 -10.80
N LEU A 4 7.84 16.97 -10.12
CA LEU A 4 7.36 15.58 -10.03
C LEU A 4 7.15 14.94 -11.43
N ALA A 5 7.18 15.73 -12.52
CA ALA A 5 7.05 15.26 -13.89
C ALA A 5 8.32 14.61 -14.47
N GLN A 6 9.46 14.64 -13.76
CA GLN A 6 10.67 13.85 -14.09
C GLN A 6 10.98 12.76 -13.05
N ALA A 7 10.08 12.50 -12.09
CA ALA A 7 10.23 11.33 -11.25
C ALA A 7 10.13 10.07 -12.16
N PRO A 8 11.07 9.11 -12.09
CA PRO A 8 10.88 7.82 -12.74
C PRO A 8 9.50 7.28 -12.33
N ALA A 9 8.77 6.69 -13.28
CA ALA A 9 7.42 6.15 -13.03
C ALA A 9 7.39 5.47 -11.66
N CYS A 10 6.64 6.06 -10.73
CA CYS A 10 6.65 5.65 -9.33
C CYS A 10 5.91 4.32 -9.24
N HIS A 11 6.63 3.22 -9.02
CA HIS A 11 6.02 1.89 -8.94
C HIS A 11 5.45 1.60 -7.54
N MET A 12 5.89 2.34 -6.53
CA MET A 12 5.51 2.16 -5.14
C MET A 12 5.60 3.49 -4.40
N ILE A 13 4.59 3.79 -3.60
CA ILE A 13 4.60 4.89 -2.65
C ILE A 13 4.48 4.35 -1.22
N TYR A 14 5.33 4.87 -0.34
CA TYR A 14 5.19 4.70 1.09
C TYR A 14 4.49 5.92 1.70
N ILE A 15 3.45 5.68 2.49
CA ILE A 15 2.67 6.71 3.18
C ILE A 15 3.00 6.61 4.66
N GLU A 16 3.74 7.60 5.18
CA GLU A 16 4.09 7.65 6.60
C GLU A 16 2.87 7.85 7.50
N SER A 17 2.99 7.38 8.75
CA SER A 17 1.98 7.58 9.80
C SER A 17 1.59 9.04 10.03
N SER A 18 2.53 9.97 9.82
CA SER A 18 2.30 11.41 9.93
C SER A 18 1.24 11.93 8.94
N ALA A 19 1.04 11.23 7.82
CA ALA A 19 0.06 11.57 6.79
C ALA A 19 -1.32 10.94 7.02
N LYS A 20 -1.55 10.25 8.15
CA LYS A 20 -2.82 9.53 8.45
C LYS A 20 -4.07 10.41 8.26
N ALA A 21 -4.02 11.68 8.68
CA ALA A 21 -5.14 12.60 8.55
C ALA A 21 -5.54 12.89 7.08
N ARG A 22 -4.60 12.71 6.14
CA ARG A 22 -4.78 12.98 4.71
C ARG A 22 -4.71 11.70 3.87
N VAL A 23 -4.65 10.52 4.48
CA VAL A 23 -4.45 9.26 3.74
C VAL A 23 -5.51 9.04 2.68
N SER A 24 -6.78 9.35 2.97
CA SER A 24 -7.88 9.22 1.99
C SER A 24 -7.73 10.17 0.79
N GLU A 25 -7.24 11.40 1.02
CA GLU A 25 -6.94 12.37 -0.04
C GLU A 25 -5.78 11.87 -0.92
N ILE A 26 -4.72 11.39 -0.28
CA ILE A 26 -3.53 10.82 -0.93
C ILE A 26 -3.94 9.62 -1.79
N MET A 27 -4.72 8.68 -1.24
CA MET A 27 -5.23 7.52 -1.98
C MET A 27 -6.10 7.93 -3.18
N GLY A 28 -6.94 8.96 -3.02
CA GLY A 28 -7.77 9.50 -4.10
C GLY A 28 -6.97 10.09 -5.27
N SER A 29 -5.72 10.51 -5.03
CA SER A 29 -4.83 11.06 -6.07
C SER A 29 -4.23 9.99 -6.98
N PHE A 30 -4.22 8.72 -6.57
CA PHE A 30 -3.59 7.63 -7.33
C PHE A 30 -4.52 6.97 -8.35
N GLY A 31 -5.85 7.04 -8.19
CA GLY A 31 -6.82 6.55 -9.20
C GLY A 31 -6.44 5.18 -9.79
N ASP A 32 -6.42 5.08 -11.13
CA ASP A 32 -6.02 3.89 -11.90
C ASP A 32 -4.49 3.78 -12.12
N SER A 33 -3.68 4.59 -11.43
CA SER A 33 -2.23 4.54 -11.58
C SER A 33 -1.70 3.24 -10.97
N ALA A 34 -0.82 2.55 -11.71
CA ALA A 34 -0.16 1.33 -11.27
C ALA A 34 0.94 1.62 -10.22
N VAL A 35 0.56 2.20 -9.08
CA VAL A 35 1.43 2.53 -7.95
C VAL A 35 1.03 1.67 -6.75
N LEU A 36 1.98 0.88 -6.24
CA LEU A 36 1.75 0.06 -5.07
C LEU A 36 1.77 0.94 -3.81
N THR A 37 0.66 1.03 -3.10
CA THR A 37 0.58 1.84 -1.88
C THR A 37 0.97 1.02 -0.66
N VAL A 38 1.89 1.53 0.14
CA VAL A 38 2.43 0.86 1.33
C VAL A 38 2.37 1.80 2.53
N SER A 39 2.00 1.33 3.71
CA SER A 39 1.99 2.14 4.93
C SER A 39 2.16 1.29 6.20
N GLU A 40 2.56 1.92 7.30
CA GLU A 40 2.51 1.34 8.66
C GLU A 40 1.30 1.86 9.46
N ILE A 41 0.42 2.66 8.82
CA ILE A 41 -0.80 3.14 9.44
C ILE A 41 -1.68 1.94 9.79
N GLU A 42 -2.01 1.83 11.07
CA GLU A 42 -2.92 0.78 11.58
C GLU A 42 -4.25 0.78 10.81
N GLY A 43 -4.60 -0.37 10.23
CA GLY A 43 -5.83 -0.56 9.46
C GLY A 43 -5.78 0.03 8.05
N PHE A 44 -4.60 0.39 7.55
CA PHE A 44 -4.41 0.91 6.20
C PHE A 44 -4.91 -0.07 5.14
N ALA A 45 -4.54 -1.35 5.24
CA ALA A 45 -4.95 -2.35 4.24
C ALA A 45 -6.47 -2.58 4.24
N THR A 46 -7.11 -2.57 5.41
CA THR A 46 -8.58 -2.73 5.51
C THR A 46 -9.35 -1.49 5.08
N SER A 47 -8.71 -0.31 5.07
CA SER A 47 -9.32 0.97 4.69
C SER A 47 -9.15 1.32 3.21
N GLY A 48 -8.71 0.37 2.38
CA GLY A 48 -8.54 0.55 0.93
C GLY A 48 -7.10 0.84 0.48
N GLY A 49 -6.13 0.82 1.38
CA GLY A 49 -4.71 0.69 1.02
C GLY A 49 -4.35 -0.72 0.58
N MET A 50 -3.22 -0.89 -0.12
CA MET A 50 -2.80 -2.20 -0.65
C MET A 50 -1.97 -3.04 0.32
N VAL A 51 -0.90 -2.46 0.89
CA VAL A 51 0.02 -3.16 1.79
C VAL A 51 0.18 -2.38 3.08
N GLU A 52 -0.11 -3.03 4.19
CA GLU A 52 0.21 -2.54 5.54
C GLU A 52 1.36 -3.37 6.10
N PHE A 53 2.38 -2.72 6.66
CA PHE A 53 3.45 -3.41 7.37
C PHE A 53 3.66 -2.78 8.75
N ASN A 54 3.65 -3.62 9.78
CA ASN A 54 3.79 -3.17 11.17
C ASN A 54 4.85 -4.05 11.83
N ASP A 55 5.71 -3.49 12.67
CA ASP A 55 6.60 -4.26 13.54
C ASP A 55 5.86 -4.60 14.84
N ASP A 56 5.73 -5.90 15.14
CA ASP A 56 5.08 -6.38 16.36
C ASP A 56 6.08 -6.81 17.45
N GLY A 57 7.37 -6.50 17.27
CA GLY A 57 8.46 -6.92 18.16
C GLY A 57 8.94 -8.36 17.94
N ARG A 58 8.31 -9.12 17.04
CA ARG A 58 8.74 -10.47 16.62
C ARG A 58 9.11 -10.51 15.13
N GLY A 59 9.04 -9.37 14.45
CA GLY A 59 9.34 -9.20 13.05
C GLY A 59 8.28 -8.38 12.34
N VAL A 60 8.53 -8.10 11.06
CA VAL A 60 7.59 -7.38 10.21
C VAL A 60 6.39 -8.26 9.92
N ARG A 61 5.20 -7.79 10.29
CA ARG A 61 3.93 -8.39 9.88
C ARG A 61 3.39 -7.65 8.66
N LEU A 62 3.07 -8.42 7.62
CA LEU A 62 2.47 -7.89 6.39
C LEU A 62 0.98 -8.19 6.35
N THR A 63 0.17 -7.17 6.09
CA THR A 63 -1.25 -7.30 5.77
C THR A 63 -1.47 -6.79 4.35
N ILE A 64 -2.13 -7.59 3.51
CA ILE A 64 -2.30 -7.30 2.09
C ILE A 64 -3.79 -7.28 1.75
N ASN A 65 -4.25 -6.17 1.21
CA ASN A 65 -5.55 -6.07 0.55
C ASN A 65 -5.43 -6.60 -0.88
N GLN A 66 -5.72 -7.90 -1.04
CA GLN A 66 -5.44 -8.60 -2.28
C GLN A 66 -6.32 -8.08 -3.42
N LYS A 67 -7.61 -7.85 -3.17
CA LYS A 67 -8.53 -7.30 -4.17
C LYS A 67 -8.07 -5.94 -4.68
N THR A 68 -7.75 -5.01 -3.78
CA THR A 68 -7.34 -3.64 -4.19
C THR A 68 -6.04 -3.67 -4.99
N ALA A 69 -5.07 -4.49 -4.60
CA ALA A 69 -3.83 -4.63 -5.36
C ALA A 69 -4.07 -5.24 -6.75
N GLN A 70 -4.97 -6.23 -6.87
CA GLN A 70 -5.34 -6.83 -8.15
C GLN A 70 -6.11 -5.88 -9.05
N ASP A 71 -7.06 -5.12 -8.49
CA ASP A 71 -7.85 -4.10 -9.19
C ASP A 71 -6.92 -3.00 -9.77
N ALA A 72 -5.82 -2.68 -9.08
CA ALA A 72 -4.76 -1.79 -9.56
C ALA A 72 -3.73 -2.45 -10.52
N GLY A 73 -3.96 -3.71 -10.92
CA GLY A 73 -3.15 -4.43 -11.90
C GLY A 73 -1.93 -5.18 -11.34
N PHE A 74 -1.76 -5.23 -10.01
CA PHE A 74 -0.63 -5.96 -9.40
C PHE A 74 -0.90 -7.46 -9.31
N LYS A 75 0.13 -8.24 -9.67
CA LYS A 75 0.17 -9.68 -9.43
C LYS A 75 1.04 -9.97 -8.21
N ILE A 76 0.42 -10.35 -7.10
CA ILE A 76 1.14 -10.68 -5.88
C ILE A 76 1.58 -12.14 -5.92
N SER A 77 2.87 -12.36 -5.69
CA SER A 77 3.45 -13.70 -5.60
C SER A 77 2.78 -14.52 -4.49
N SER A 78 2.39 -15.75 -4.80
CA SER A 78 1.85 -16.70 -3.82
C SER A 78 2.81 -16.97 -2.66
N LYS A 79 4.12 -16.83 -2.87
CA LYS A 79 5.13 -16.93 -1.81
C LYS A 79 5.01 -15.80 -0.78
N LEU A 80 4.70 -14.58 -1.23
CA LEU A 80 4.50 -13.43 -0.35
C LEU A 80 3.17 -13.53 0.39
N LEU A 81 2.11 -13.94 -0.30
CA LEU A 81 0.80 -14.17 0.32
C LEU A 81 0.87 -15.22 1.44
N ARG A 82 1.77 -16.21 1.35
CA ARG A 82 1.95 -17.25 2.39
C ARG A 82 2.46 -16.70 3.73
N VAL A 83 3.12 -15.55 3.73
CA VAL A 83 3.67 -14.93 4.95
C VAL A 83 2.88 -13.68 5.38
N ALA A 84 1.81 -13.33 4.66
CA ALA A 84 0.99 -12.16 4.91
C ALA A 84 -0.39 -12.56 5.45
N THR A 85 -1.01 -11.65 6.20
CA THR A 85 -2.44 -11.68 6.46
C THR A 85 -3.17 -11.08 5.26
N ILE A 86 -4.19 -11.78 4.74
CA ILE A 86 -4.92 -11.35 3.55
C ILE A 86 -6.27 -10.75 3.98
N VAL A 87 -6.60 -9.57 3.45
CA VAL A 87 -7.89 -8.90 3.62
C VAL A 87 -8.47 -8.52 2.25
N GLY A 88 -9.75 -8.14 2.23
CA GLY A 88 -10.44 -7.70 1.00
C GLY A 88 -10.45 -8.79 -0.06
N GLN A 89 -11.26 -9.82 0.14
CA GLN A 89 -11.53 -10.88 -0.85
C GLN A 89 -12.75 -10.56 -1.68
#